data_AF-A0A7X7NP20-F1
#
_entry.id   AF-A0A7X7NP20-F1
#
_cell.length_a   1.000
_cell.length_b   1.000
_cell.length_c   1.000
_cell.angle_alpha   90.00
_cell.angle_beta   90.00
_cell.angle_gamma   90.00
#
_symmetry.space_group_name_H-M   'P 1'
#
loop_
_entity.id
_entity.type
_entity.pdbx_description
1 polymer ?
#
loop_
_entity_poly.entity_id
_entity_poly.type
_entity_poly.pdbx_seq_one_letter_code
_entity_poly.pdbx_strand_id
1 'polypeptide(L)'
;MSEHDVTRLLGRVAAHTPHLDVDVSGVVDVGRRRVRRRRLTAGGATATVLVAALWLGQGPGRLGDQEVSPASVTWEVEEETTVDVLERINAERGRWTQPAMEEIRSLSVTKGPQGSSATYVVDGVEQTVEGETMAGGADLFVGEGVTVVLWRTAPGAKRDVNLVPYVSETSSEMTGSLEIDGADLSYWITVGASNYRPEEIIFHNGHQVWTASGQVATTVQLRDGDAEVTGFDLPQVPMIGIVDGETLGGVGQSARRAEDYTVARVPSEAVFARQVRMGQTQVGQEREVVDVGPAVPTEELPSADLVLFDWEGDDYSDVQWSADAITWHAQNQDDAAETTVQPGPVDPGGMVRLLDETYVVALDQHDWPELRKEDGSVFLSVSDEKGVIADGGAVMWREDWWPWSPRNYVYFAVGEERLPPVADGAELQDVVTVSGPAGVVTLGAVPARDG
;
A
#
# COMPACT_ATOMS: atom_id res chain seq x y z
N MET A 1 12.40 -22.28 -20.29
CA MET A 1 11.33 -21.74 -21.15
C MET A 1 10.22 -22.76 -21.27
N SER A 2 9.09 -22.46 -20.64
CA SER A 2 7.89 -23.27 -20.68
C SER A 2 7.17 -23.12 -22.03
N GLU A 3 6.33 -24.09 -22.39
CA GLU A 3 5.47 -24.02 -23.58
C GLU A 3 4.54 -22.80 -23.53
N HIS A 4 4.22 -22.31 -22.32
CA HIS A 4 3.43 -21.10 -22.10
C HIS A 4 4.19 -19.82 -22.48
N ASP A 5 5.50 -19.74 -22.16
CA ASP A 5 6.35 -18.58 -22.45
C ASP A 5 6.55 -18.41 -23.97
N VAL A 6 6.75 -19.53 -24.67
CA VAL A 6 6.89 -19.56 -26.14
C VAL A 6 5.58 -19.17 -26.82
N THR A 7 4.44 -19.62 -26.30
CA THR A 7 3.12 -19.30 -26.87
C THR A 7 2.73 -17.84 -26.61
N ARG A 8 3.14 -17.27 -25.46
CA ARG A 8 2.97 -15.85 -25.11
C ARG A 8 3.86 -14.92 -25.95
N LEU A 9 5.13 -15.29 -26.17
CA LEU A 9 6.03 -14.59 -27.10
C LEU A 9 5.50 -14.62 -28.54
N LEU A 10 5.03 -15.77 -29.02
CA LEU A 10 4.48 -15.91 -30.37
C LEU A 10 3.12 -15.20 -30.54
N GLY A 11 2.29 -15.16 -29.49
CA GLY A 11 1.03 -14.42 -29.47
C GLY A 11 1.21 -12.90 -29.56
N ARG A 12 2.24 -12.34 -28.89
CA ARG A 12 2.57 -10.90 -28.97
C ARG A 12 3.24 -10.51 -30.27
N VAL A 13 4.13 -11.34 -30.82
CA VAL A 13 4.73 -11.08 -32.15
C VAL A 13 3.65 -11.04 -33.23
N ALA A 14 2.62 -11.89 -33.14
CA ALA A 14 1.51 -11.90 -34.09
C ALA A 14 0.65 -10.61 -34.06
N ALA A 15 0.58 -9.89 -32.94
CA ALA A 15 -0.17 -8.64 -32.83
C ALA A 15 0.55 -7.43 -33.45
N HIS A 16 1.88 -7.53 -33.68
CA HIS A 16 2.71 -6.43 -34.15
C HIS A 16 3.49 -6.73 -35.44
N THR A 17 3.17 -7.83 -36.14
CA THR A 17 3.76 -8.12 -37.46
C THR A 17 2.97 -7.36 -38.54
N PRO A 18 3.60 -6.52 -39.38
CA PRO A 18 2.89 -5.88 -40.49
C PRO A 18 2.37 -6.94 -41.47
N HIS A 19 1.18 -6.71 -42.05
CA HIS A 19 0.49 -7.66 -42.92
C HIS A 19 1.43 -8.26 -43.98
N LEU A 20 1.89 -9.49 -43.73
CA LEU A 20 2.55 -10.32 -44.74
C LEU A 20 1.47 -11.24 -45.32
N ASP A 21 1.32 -11.21 -46.64
CA ASP A 21 0.41 -12.05 -47.45
C ASP A 21 0.78 -13.54 -47.32
N VAL A 22 0.51 -14.13 -46.17
CA VAL A 22 0.56 -15.57 -45.95
C VAL A 22 -0.80 -16.01 -45.42
N ASP A 23 -1.49 -16.81 -46.21
CA ASP A 23 -2.82 -17.34 -45.89
C ASP A 23 -2.79 -18.09 -44.54
N VAL A 24 -3.46 -17.50 -43.55
CA VAL A 24 -3.61 -17.99 -42.16
C VAL A 24 -4.13 -19.43 -42.13
N SER A 25 -4.90 -19.84 -43.15
CA SER A 25 -5.42 -21.19 -43.33
C SER A 25 -4.31 -22.24 -43.49
N GLY A 26 -3.21 -21.87 -44.16
CA GLY A 26 -2.08 -22.76 -44.45
C GLY A 26 -1.21 -23.07 -43.23
N VAL A 27 -1.04 -22.09 -42.34
CA VAL A 27 -0.25 -22.24 -41.10
C VAL A 27 -0.99 -23.11 -40.08
N VAL A 28 -2.30 -22.92 -39.96
CA VAL A 28 -3.15 -23.71 -39.05
C VAL A 28 -3.26 -25.17 -39.50
N ASP A 29 -3.32 -25.45 -40.80
CA ASP A 29 -3.44 -26.82 -41.32
C ASP A 29 -2.13 -27.62 -41.21
N VAL A 30 -0.97 -26.98 -41.33
CA VAL A 30 0.34 -27.61 -41.08
C VAL A 30 0.51 -27.93 -39.59
N GLY A 31 0.04 -27.05 -38.70
CA GLY A 31 0.01 -27.29 -37.25
C GLY A 31 -0.93 -28.43 -36.84
N ARG A 32 -2.16 -28.45 -37.37
CA ARG A 32 -3.16 -29.49 -37.07
C ARG A 32 -2.74 -30.88 -37.57
N ARG A 33 -2.04 -30.99 -38.71
CA ARG A 33 -1.52 -32.28 -39.20
C ARG A 33 -0.40 -32.85 -38.32
N ARG A 34 0.35 -32.00 -37.60
CA ARG A 34 1.46 -32.44 -36.73
C ARG A 34 0.96 -32.93 -35.36
N VAL A 35 -0.12 -32.35 -34.84
CA VAL A 35 -0.73 -32.73 -33.53
C VAL A 35 -1.58 -34.00 -33.63
N ARG A 36 -2.26 -34.25 -34.77
CA ARG A 36 -3.14 -35.43 -34.93
C ARG A 36 -2.39 -36.78 -34.96
N ARG A 37 -1.07 -36.80 -35.10
CA ARG A 37 -0.27 -38.04 -35.08
C ARG A 37 0.05 -38.57 -33.67
N ARG A 38 -0.32 -37.87 -32.58
CA ARG A 38 0.00 -38.28 -31.20
C ARG A 38 -1.17 -38.76 -30.34
N ARG A 39 -2.41 -38.84 -30.85
CA ARG A 39 -3.59 -39.29 -30.07
C ARG A 39 -4.37 -40.44 -30.73
N LEU A 40 -3.68 -41.52 -31.11
CA LEU A 40 -4.31 -42.78 -31.51
C LEU A 40 -3.53 -43.97 -30.92
N THR A 41 -3.53 -44.10 -29.60
CA THR A 41 -3.36 -45.40 -28.92
C THR A 41 -3.89 -45.27 -27.49
N ALA A 42 -4.69 -46.27 -27.09
CA ALA A 42 -5.37 -46.49 -25.79
C ALA A 42 -6.81 -45.95 -25.64
N GLY A 43 -7.77 -46.69 -26.21
CA GLY A 43 -9.11 -46.86 -25.60
C GLY A 43 -9.03 -47.85 -24.42
N GLY A 44 -10.04 -48.06 -23.59
CA GLY A 44 -11.41 -47.58 -23.48
C GLY A 44 -12.14 -48.35 -22.36
N ALA A 45 -13.36 -47.90 -21.99
CA ALA A 45 -14.42 -48.56 -21.19
C ALA A 45 -14.12 -48.84 -19.69
N THR A 46 -14.99 -48.66 -18.68
CA THR A 46 -16.45 -48.40 -18.56
C THR A 46 -16.82 -48.06 -17.09
N ALA A 47 -17.84 -47.20 -16.90
CA ALA A 47 -18.93 -47.22 -15.90
C ALA A 47 -18.69 -47.13 -14.35
N THR A 48 -19.17 -46.00 -13.78
CA THR A 48 -19.87 -45.78 -12.48
C THR A 48 -19.40 -46.48 -11.19
N VAL A 49 -18.93 -45.70 -10.20
CA VAL A 49 -19.43 -45.64 -8.81
C VAL A 49 -19.08 -44.27 -8.21
N LEU A 50 -20.08 -43.65 -7.57
CA LEU A 50 -20.03 -42.42 -6.77
C LEU A 50 -19.48 -42.74 -5.36
N VAL A 51 -18.68 -41.83 -4.80
CA VAL A 51 -18.19 -41.74 -3.40
C VAL A 51 -16.97 -42.61 -3.05
N ALA A 52 -15.97 -41.94 -2.44
CA ALA A 52 -14.76 -42.45 -1.77
C ALA A 52 -13.58 -42.91 -2.66
N ALA A 53 -12.80 -41.95 -3.18
CA ALA A 53 -11.39 -42.16 -3.57
C ALA A 53 -10.57 -40.85 -3.68
N LEU A 54 -10.67 -39.94 -2.71
CA LEU A 54 -9.50 -39.10 -2.38
C LEU A 54 -8.62 -40.00 -1.52
N TRP A 55 -7.50 -40.55 -2.05
CA TRP A 55 -6.28 -40.91 -1.29
C TRP A 55 -5.22 -41.74 -2.03
N LEU A 56 -5.30 -42.03 -3.34
CA LEU A 56 -4.19 -42.70 -4.03
C LEU A 56 -4.00 -42.22 -5.47
N GLY A 57 -2.96 -41.40 -5.66
CA GLY A 57 -2.52 -40.91 -6.97
C GLY A 57 -1.13 -40.27 -6.91
N GLN A 58 -0.11 -41.01 -6.47
CA GLN A 58 1.29 -40.64 -6.63
C GLN A 58 1.67 -40.63 -8.12
N GLY A 59 2.02 -39.44 -8.63
CA GLY A 59 2.81 -39.23 -9.85
C GLY A 59 3.93 -38.26 -9.52
N PRO A 60 5.16 -38.44 -10.05
CA PRO A 60 6.31 -37.66 -9.63
C PRO A 60 6.30 -36.28 -10.33
N GLY A 61 6.33 -35.22 -9.55
CA GLY A 61 6.70 -33.88 -10.02
C GLY A 61 5.57 -32.86 -10.05
N ARG A 62 5.21 -32.36 -8.86
CA ARG A 62 4.91 -30.94 -8.55
C ARG A 62 5.02 -30.82 -7.04
N LEU A 63 5.94 -29.99 -6.55
CA LEU A 63 6.00 -29.60 -5.14
C LEU A 63 4.64 -29.01 -4.81
N GLY A 64 3.97 -29.59 -3.81
CA GLY A 64 2.57 -29.31 -3.51
C GLY A 64 2.40 -27.87 -3.04
N ASP A 65 1.38 -27.20 -3.56
CA ASP A 65 0.84 -26.01 -2.93
C ASP A 65 0.39 -26.45 -1.54
N GLN A 66 1.14 -26.05 -0.51
CA GLN A 66 0.76 -26.26 0.87
C GLN A 66 -0.55 -25.49 1.06
N GLU A 67 -1.64 -26.21 1.30
CA GLU A 67 -2.97 -25.63 1.47
C GLU A 67 -2.94 -24.74 2.71
N VAL A 68 -2.79 -23.43 2.51
CA VAL A 68 -2.84 -22.43 3.57
C VAL A 68 -4.30 -22.32 3.98
N SER A 69 -4.66 -22.99 5.07
CA SER A 69 -5.94 -22.72 5.72
C SER A 69 -5.87 -21.33 6.37
N PRO A 70 -6.91 -20.48 6.26
CA PRO A 70 -7.00 -19.24 7.00
C PRO A 70 -6.68 -19.50 8.48
N ALA A 71 -5.63 -18.86 8.99
CA ALA A 71 -5.21 -19.07 10.35
C ALA A 71 -6.14 -18.30 11.28
N SER A 72 -6.97 -19.01 12.05
CA SER A 72 -7.56 -18.44 13.26
C SER A 72 -6.41 -18.12 14.20
N VAL A 73 -6.25 -16.85 14.57
CA VAL A 73 -5.26 -16.36 15.54
C VAL A 73 -5.90 -16.05 16.89
N THR A 74 -7.10 -16.60 17.12
CA THR A 74 -7.91 -16.40 18.31
C THR A 74 -7.20 -16.88 19.57
N TRP A 75 -7.18 -16.01 20.57
CA TRP A 75 -6.80 -16.34 21.94
C TRP A 75 -8.07 -16.50 22.78
N GLU A 76 -8.36 -17.73 23.19
CA GLU A 76 -9.50 -18.06 24.05
C GLU A 76 -9.02 -18.52 25.43
N VAL A 77 -9.74 -18.11 26.48
CA VAL A 77 -9.50 -18.53 27.86
C VAL A 77 -10.82 -18.98 28.49
N GLU A 78 -10.76 -20.07 29.27
CA GLU A 78 -11.95 -20.61 29.96
C GLU A 78 -12.28 -19.84 31.25
N GLU A 79 -11.25 -19.30 31.90
CA GLU A 79 -11.35 -18.51 33.13
C GLU A 79 -10.70 -17.13 32.94
N GLU A 80 -11.16 -16.15 33.70
CA GLU A 80 -10.60 -14.80 33.65
C GLU A 80 -9.11 -14.82 34.00
N THR A 81 -8.29 -14.33 33.09
CA THR A 81 -6.83 -14.33 33.17
C THR A 81 -6.32 -12.92 32.97
N THR A 82 -5.56 -12.41 33.94
CA THR A 82 -4.88 -11.12 33.85
C THR A 82 -3.39 -11.31 33.64
N VAL A 83 -2.82 -10.56 32.70
CA VAL A 83 -1.44 -10.68 32.25
C VAL A 83 -0.79 -9.31 32.27
N ASP A 84 0.28 -9.16 33.05
CA ASP A 84 1.15 -7.99 33.01
C ASP A 84 2.10 -8.06 31.80
N VAL A 85 1.61 -7.61 30.65
CA VAL A 85 2.32 -7.67 29.35
C VAL A 85 3.67 -6.95 29.43
N LEU A 86 3.69 -5.72 29.95
CA LEU A 86 4.94 -4.93 30.00
C LEU A 86 5.97 -5.50 30.98
N GLU A 87 5.54 -6.09 32.10
CA GLU A 87 6.47 -6.74 33.04
C GLU A 87 7.15 -7.93 32.38
N ARG A 88 6.40 -8.76 31.65
CA ARG A 88 6.93 -9.92 30.92
C ARG A 88 7.92 -9.51 29.83
N ILE A 89 7.58 -8.49 29.03
CA ILE A 89 8.48 -7.93 28.01
C ILE A 89 9.81 -7.50 28.65
N ASN A 90 9.75 -6.77 29.76
CA ASN A 90 10.95 -6.31 30.48
C ASN A 90 11.77 -7.46 31.08
N ALA A 91 11.11 -8.54 31.52
CA ALA A 91 11.78 -9.73 32.05
C ALA A 91 12.51 -10.53 30.96
N GLU A 92 11.92 -10.68 29.78
CA GLU A 92 12.50 -11.46 28.68
C GLU A 92 13.60 -10.72 27.92
N ARG A 93 13.40 -9.43 27.62
CA ARG A 93 14.29 -8.66 26.74
C ARG A 93 15.29 -7.77 27.48
N GLY A 94 15.19 -7.70 28.81
CA GLY A 94 15.82 -6.63 29.59
C GLY A 94 15.15 -5.28 29.30
N ARG A 95 15.55 -4.23 30.02
CA ARG A 95 15.00 -2.87 29.84
C ARG A 95 15.51 -2.26 28.53
N TRP A 96 14.91 -2.69 27.42
CA TRP A 96 15.15 -2.20 26.07
C TRP A 96 13.86 -1.53 25.58
N THR A 97 13.53 -0.39 26.19
CA THR A 97 12.45 0.47 25.74
C THR A 97 13.06 1.63 24.96
N GLN A 98 12.60 1.82 23.73
CA GLN A 98 12.81 3.09 23.04
C GLN A 98 12.29 4.23 23.94
N PRO A 99 12.89 5.44 23.93
CA PRO A 99 12.52 6.52 24.84
C PRO A 99 11.01 6.81 24.89
N ALA A 100 10.32 6.76 23.76
CA ALA A 100 8.87 6.97 23.68
C ALA A 100 8.05 5.83 24.30
N MET A 101 8.58 4.60 24.39
CA MET A 101 7.93 3.50 25.09
C MET A 101 8.12 3.59 26.62
N GLU A 102 8.94 4.53 27.14
CA GLU A 102 9.04 4.79 28.58
C GLU A 102 7.80 5.51 29.14
N GLU A 103 6.95 6.05 28.27
CA GLU A 103 5.69 6.71 28.64
C GLU A 103 4.70 5.70 29.24
N ILE A 104 4.69 4.45 28.75
CA ILE A 104 3.89 3.36 29.33
C ILE A 104 4.63 2.80 30.56
N ARG A 105 4.08 3.00 31.75
CA ARG A 105 4.65 2.47 33.01
C ARG A 105 4.17 1.08 33.37
N SER A 106 2.94 0.75 32.99
CA SER A 106 2.33 -0.56 33.16
C SER A 106 1.38 -0.82 32.01
N LEU A 107 1.26 -2.08 31.62
CA LEU A 107 0.26 -2.57 30.68
C LEU A 107 -0.12 -3.97 31.14
N SER A 108 -1.39 -4.12 31.52
CA SER A 108 -1.99 -5.37 31.94
C SER A 108 -3.22 -5.63 31.10
N VAL A 109 -3.37 -6.85 30.60
CA VAL A 109 -4.54 -7.27 29.81
C VAL A 109 -5.28 -8.33 30.58
N THR A 110 -6.59 -8.13 30.74
CA THR A 110 -7.50 -9.10 31.33
C THR A 110 -8.35 -9.69 30.22
N LYS A 111 -8.30 -11.02 30.07
CA LYS A 111 -9.12 -11.78 29.11
C LYS A 111 -10.04 -12.69 29.89
N GLY A 112 -11.31 -12.72 29.54
CA GLY A 112 -12.29 -13.64 30.07
C GLY A 112 -13.25 -14.14 28.98
N PRO A 113 -14.16 -15.08 29.32
CA PRO A 113 -15.11 -15.62 28.35
C PRO A 113 -16.16 -14.60 27.88
N GLN A 114 -16.31 -13.47 28.57
CA GLN A 114 -17.26 -12.41 28.23
C GLN A 114 -16.64 -11.24 27.47
N GLY A 115 -15.32 -11.18 27.34
CA GLY A 115 -14.62 -10.07 26.73
C GLY A 115 -13.17 -9.94 27.18
N SER A 116 -12.51 -8.92 26.69
CA SER A 116 -11.15 -8.54 27.07
C SER A 116 -11.11 -7.07 27.46
N SER A 117 -10.19 -6.69 28.32
CA SER A 117 -9.87 -5.29 28.61
C SER A 117 -8.37 -5.11 28.82
N ALA A 118 -7.87 -3.92 28.54
CA ALA A 118 -6.48 -3.56 28.82
C ALA A 118 -6.46 -2.35 29.75
N THR A 119 -5.63 -2.44 30.79
CA THR A 119 -5.34 -1.34 31.71
C THR A 119 -3.88 -0.94 31.54
N TYR A 120 -3.64 0.34 31.29
CA TYR A 120 -2.28 0.86 31.17
C TYR A 120 -2.15 2.24 31.82
N VAL A 121 -0.91 2.59 32.17
CA VAL A 121 -0.58 3.89 32.76
C VAL A 121 0.35 4.64 31.82
N VAL A 122 -0.15 5.73 31.24
CA VAL A 122 0.56 6.62 30.30
C VAL A 122 0.63 8.01 30.91
N ASP A 123 1.82 8.60 30.98
CA ASP A 123 2.05 9.91 31.63
C ASP A 123 1.52 10.01 33.07
N GLY A 124 1.43 8.88 33.76
CA GLY A 124 0.91 8.79 35.12
C GLY A 124 -0.63 8.79 35.23
N VAL A 125 -1.34 8.75 34.11
CA VAL A 125 -2.80 8.56 34.04
C VAL A 125 -3.09 7.10 33.74
N GLU A 126 -3.89 6.47 34.60
CA GLU A 126 -4.40 5.12 34.37
C GLU A 126 -5.62 5.17 33.46
N GLN A 127 -5.59 4.39 32.39
CA GLN A 127 -6.70 4.21 31.47
C GLN A 127 -7.03 2.71 31.40
N THR A 128 -8.32 2.39 31.40
CA THR A 128 -8.82 1.05 31.07
C THR A 128 -9.69 1.14 29.83
N VAL A 129 -9.43 0.28 28.87
CA VAL A 129 -10.15 0.18 27.60
C VAL A 129 -10.70 -1.22 27.43
N GLU A 130 -11.93 -1.32 26.94
CA GLU A 130 -12.51 -2.59 26.53
C GLU A 130 -11.88 -3.03 25.20
N GLY A 131 -11.69 -4.33 25.06
CA GLY A 131 -11.13 -4.96 23.87
C GLY A 131 -12.20 -5.24 22.82
N GLU A 132 -11.80 -5.10 21.56
CA GLU A 132 -12.56 -5.47 20.38
C GLU A 132 -11.87 -6.65 19.69
N THR A 133 -12.63 -7.48 19.00
CA THR A 133 -12.06 -8.59 18.22
C THR A 133 -11.87 -8.17 16.77
N MET A 134 -10.62 -8.18 16.31
CA MET A 134 -10.24 -7.94 14.91
C MET A 134 -10.39 -9.21 14.04
N ALA A 135 -10.14 -9.04 12.73
CA ALA A 135 -9.98 -10.14 11.80
C ALA A 135 -9.02 -11.22 12.34
N GLY A 136 -9.36 -12.49 12.10
CA GLY A 136 -8.62 -13.64 12.61
C GLY A 136 -8.73 -13.89 14.12
N GLY A 137 -9.42 -13.03 14.88
CA GLY A 137 -9.64 -13.22 16.32
C GLY A 137 -8.59 -12.58 17.22
N ALA A 138 -7.79 -11.64 16.70
CA ALA A 138 -6.90 -10.83 17.51
C ALA A 138 -7.70 -9.89 18.44
N ASP A 139 -7.20 -9.66 19.65
CA ASP A 139 -7.75 -8.68 20.59
C ASP A 139 -7.10 -7.31 20.34
N LEU A 140 -7.93 -6.30 20.09
CA LEU A 140 -7.55 -4.92 19.85
C LEU A 140 -8.02 -4.04 21.00
N PHE A 141 -7.12 -3.26 21.55
CA PHE A 141 -7.38 -2.30 22.62
C PHE A 141 -6.94 -0.93 22.15
N VAL A 142 -7.90 -0.01 22.03
CA VAL A 142 -7.67 1.33 21.48
C VAL A 142 -8.03 2.34 22.53
N GLY A 143 -7.06 3.15 22.95
CA GLY A 143 -7.36 4.33 23.75
C GLY A 143 -6.66 5.58 23.25
N GLU A 144 -6.52 6.55 24.14
CA GLU A 144 -6.31 7.95 23.75
C GLU A 144 -4.90 8.20 23.18
N GLY A 145 -3.91 7.40 23.60
CA GLY A 145 -2.52 7.51 23.12
C GLY A 145 -1.79 6.17 22.97
N VAL A 146 -2.48 5.06 23.21
CA VAL A 146 -1.91 3.71 23.12
C VAL A 146 -2.88 2.81 22.38
N THR A 147 -2.35 2.04 21.45
CA THR A 147 -3.06 0.92 20.84
C THR A 147 -2.27 -0.36 21.08
N VAL A 148 -2.97 -1.41 21.52
CA VAL A 148 -2.41 -2.73 21.77
C VAL A 148 -3.16 -3.75 20.94
N VAL A 149 -2.43 -4.60 20.23
CA VAL A 149 -2.97 -5.76 19.52
C VAL A 149 -2.32 -7.01 20.09
N LEU A 150 -3.13 -7.99 20.49
CA LEU A 150 -2.68 -9.30 20.96
C LEU A 150 -3.31 -10.41 20.12
N TRP A 151 -2.51 -11.38 19.71
CA TRP A 151 -3.00 -12.52 18.95
C TRP A 151 -2.16 -13.75 19.19
N ARG A 152 -2.71 -14.92 18.87
CA ARG A 152 -1.93 -16.15 18.84
C ARG A 152 -1.19 -16.25 17.52
N THR A 153 0.13 -16.45 17.55
CA THR A 153 0.91 -16.61 16.30
C THR A 153 0.38 -17.80 15.50
N ALA A 154 0.04 -17.56 14.24
CA ALA A 154 -0.41 -18.62 13.35
C ALA A 154 0.68 -19.70 13.19
N PRO A 155 0.33 -21.00 13.25
CA PRO A 155 1.31 -22.07 13.05
C PRO A 155 2.05 -21.93 11.72
N GLY A 156 3.38 -21.87 11.77
CA GLY A 156 4.24 -21.72 10.59
C GLY A 156 4.41 -20.29 10.08
N ALA A 157 3.74 -19.29 10.67
CA ALA A 157 4.03 -17.90 10.41
C ALA A 157 5.39 -17.50 11.02
N LYS A 158 6.08 -16.60 10.34
CA LYS A 158 7.23 -15.87 10.90
C LYS A 158 6.73 -14.83 11.89
N ARG A 159 7.66 -14.32 12.70
CA ARG A 159 7.37 -13.33 13.75
C ARG A 159 7.17 -11.93 13.20
N ASP A 160 7.79 -11.64 12.05
CA ASP A 160 7.58 -10.37 11.39
C ASP A 160 6.18 -10.35 10.78
N VAL A 161 5.44 -9.30 11.08
CA VAL A 161 4.05 -9.10 10.66
C VAL A 161 3.85 -7.64 10.34
N ASN A 162 2.89 -7.35 9.47
CA ASN A 162 2.45 -5.97 9.23
C ASN A 162 0.99 -5.81 9.66
N LEU A 163 0.71 -4.72 10.37
CA LEU A 163 -0.65 -4.26 10.63
C LEU A 163 -1.06 -3.28 9.54
N VAL A 164 -2.30 -3.41 9.04
CA VAL A 164 -2.84 -2.54 7.99
C VAL A 164 -4.12 -1.86 8.47
N PRO A 165 -4.28 -0.53 8.28
CA PRO A 165 -3.29 0.40 7.71
C PRO A 165 -2.06 0.57 8.60
N TYR A 166 -0.86 0.73 8.04
CA TYR A 166 0.36 0.95 8.83
C TYR A 166 0.45 2.42 9.29
N VAL A 167 0.98 2.67 10.49
CA VAL A 167 1.19 4.02 11.02
C VAL A 167 2.68 4.30 11.22
N SER A 168 3.24 5.30 10.52
CA SER A 168 4.69 5.53 10.49
C SER A 168 5.16 6.88 11.01
N GLU A 169 4.32 7.91 11.07
CA GLU A 169 4.85 9.28 11.03
C GLU A 169 5.16 9.91 12.40
N THR A 170 4.59 9.40 13.49
CA THR A 170 4.81 10.00 14.83
C THR A 170 4.86 9.00 15.97
N SER A 171 4.62 7.72 15.70
CA SER A 171 4.42 6.73 16.75
C SER A 171 5.61 5.83 16.96
N SER A 172 5.88 5.50 18.22
CA SER A 172 6.84 4.46 18.55
C SER A 172 6.12 3.14 18.71
N GLU A 173 6.60 2.12 18.01
CA GLU A 173 6.01 0.80 18.01
C GLU A 173 6.92 -0.24 18.67
N MET A 174 6.29 -1.28 19.20
CA MET A 174 6.95 -2.46 19.73
C MET A 174 6.19 -3.70 19.32
N THR A 175 6.87 -4.58 18.59
CA THR A 175 6.36 -5.91 18.23
C THR A 175 7.14 -7.03 18.93
N GLY A 176 6.47 -8.13 19.22
CA GLY A 176 7.11 -9.29 19.82
C GLY A 176 6.18 -10.44 20.10
N SER A 177 6.69 -11.38 20.89
CA SER A 177 5.97 -12.55 21.38
C SER A 177 6.27 -12.77 22.85
N LEU A 178 5.32 -13.33 23.57
CA LEU A 178 5.38 -13.66 24.98
C LEU A 178 4.69 -15.02 25.22
N GLU A 179 5.16 -15.77 26.21
CA GLU A 179 4.52 -17.04 26.60
C GLU A 179 3.55 -16.80 27.77
N ILE A 180 2.26 -17.17 27.59
CA ILE A 180 1.23 -17.14 28.62
C ILE A 180 0.62 -18.52 28.77
N ASP A 181 0.76 -19.12 29.96
CA ASP A 181 0.19 -20.43 30.27
C ASP A 181 0.50 -21.52 29.22
N GLY A 182 1.70 -21.45 28.63
CA GLY A 182 2.17 -22.37 27.58
C GLY A 182 1.72 -22.03 26.16
N ALA A 183 1.05 -20.89 25.95
CA ALA A 183 0.67 -20.37 24.64
C ALA A 183 1.58 -19.21 24.21
N ASP A 184 2.10 -19.30 22.98
CA ASP A 184 2.85 -18.20 22.34
C ASP A 184 1.87 -17.15 21.80
N LEU A 185 1.77 -16.02 22.50
CA LEU A 185 1.03 -14.85 22.03
C LEU A 185 2.00 -13.84 21.44
N SER A 186 1.65 -13.33 20.28
CA SER A 186 2.31 -12.17 19.69
C SER A 186 1.59 -10.89 20.10
N TYR A 187 2.36 -9.81 20.14
CA TYR A 187 1.88 -8.49 20.51
C TYR A 187 2.43 -7.44 19.57
N TRP A 188 1.63 -6.40 19.38
CA TRP A 188 2.05 -5.13 18.79
C TRP A 188 1.49 -4.00 19.64
N ILE A 189 2.34 -3.04 20.00
CA ILE A 189 1.98 -1.91 20.85
C ILE A 189 2.49 -0.66 20.17
N THR A 190 1.68 0.39 20.12
CA THR A 190 2.10 1.71 19.66
C THR A 190 1.75 2.79 20.68
N VAL A 191 2.60 3.81 20.76
CA VAL A 191 2.44 5.01 21.58
C VAL A 191 2.51 6.24 20.68
N GLY A 192 1.62 7.20 20.91
CA GLY A 192 1.59 8.49 20.20
C GLY A 192 0.68 8.52 18.97
N ALA A 193 0.13 7.38 18.55
CA ALA A 193 -0.92 7.30 17.54
C ALA A 193 -2.31 7.22 18.21
N SER A 194 -2.90 8.38 18.52
CA SER A 194 -4.22 8.48 19.12
C SER A 194 -5.29 7.80 18.27
N ASN A 195 -6.08 6.92 18.89
CA ASN A 195 -7.21 6.20 18.27
C ASN A 195 -6.83 5.37 17.02
N TYR A 196 -5.56 5.01 16.86
CA TYR A 196 -5.15 4.16 15.74
C TYR A 196 -5.83 2.78 15.81
N ARG A 197 -6.41 2.36 14.69
CA ARG A 197 -7.18 1.12 14.59
C ARG A 197 -6.69 0.33 13.38
N PRO A 198 -5.80 -0.65 13.57
CA PRO A 198 -5.51 -1.58 12.50
C PRO A 198 -6.74 -2.42 12.21
N GLU A 199 -6.94 -2.75 10.95
CA GLU A 199 -8.06 -3.58 10.46
C GLU A 199 -7.61 -5.03 10.24
N GLU A 200 -6.34 -5.22 9.89
CA GLU A 200 -5.83 -6.51 9.44
C GLU A 200 -4.40 -6.79 9.96
N ILE A 201 -4.08 -8.09 10.12
CA ILE A 201 -2.71 -8.58 10.36
C ILE A 201 -2.26 -9.37 9.14
N ILE A 202 -1.08 -9.06 8.61
CA ILE A 202 -0.47 -9.77 7.49
C ILE A 202 0.62 -10.68 8.02
N PHE A 203 0.48 -11.97 7.70
CA PHE A 203 1.41 -13.02 8.04
C PHE A 203 2.19 -13.48 6.80
N HIS A 204 3.35 -14.07 7.05
CA HIS A 204 4.11 -14.76 6.02
C HIS A 204 4.88 -15.97 6.59
N ASN A 205 5.31 -16.87 5.72
CA ASN A 205 6.20 -17.99 6.07
C ASN A 205 7.54 -17.97 5.31
N GLY A 206 7.84 -16.87 4.62
CA GLY A 206 8.99 -16.73 3.72
C GLY A 206 8.65 -16.87 2.24
N HIS A 207 7.52 -17.51 1.89
CA HIS A 207 7.12 -17.75 0.50
C HIS A 207 5.65 -17.45 0.21
N GLN A 208 4.80 -17.55 1.23
CA GLN A 208 3.39 -17.27 1.17
C GLN A 208 3.09 -16.09 2.09
N VAL A 209 2.11 -15.28 1.70
CA VAL A 209 1.61 -14.13 2.45
C VAL A 209 0.10 -14.25 2.54
N TRP A 210 -0.46 -13.98 3.71
CA TRP A 210 -1.91 -14.05 3.93
C TRP A 210 -2.36 -13.10 5.04
N THR A 211 -3.64 -12.73 5.01
CA THR A 211 -4.28 -11.91 6.03
C THR A 211 -4.91 -12.77 7.13
N ALA A 212 -5.15 -12.18 8.30
CA ALA A 212 -5.88 -12.82 9.39
C ALA A 212 -7.35 -13.10 9.01
N SER A 213 -7.96 -12.27 8.15
CA SER A 213 -9.27 -12.52 7.54
C SER A 213 -9.30 -13.68 6.53
N GLY A 214 -8.14 -14.19 6.10
CA GLY A 214 -8.03 -15.38 5.26
C GLY A 214 -7.81 -15.12 3.77
N GLN A 215 -7.52 -13.88 3.36
CA GLN A 215 -7.05 -13.61 2.01
C GLN A 215 -5.63 -14.17 1.86
N VAL A 216 -5.40 -14.97 0.82
CA VAL A 216 -4.05 -15.42 0.44
C VAL A 216 -3.54 -14.55 -0.71
N ALA A 217 -2.33 -14.03 -0.57
CA ALA A 217 -1.72 -13.18 -1.57
C ALA A 217 -1.39 -13.96 -2.85
N THR A 218 -1.44 -13.27 -3.99
CA THR A 218 -0.75 -13.77 -5.19
C THR A 218 0.74 -13.49 -5.01
N THR A 219 1.60 -14.47 -5.29
CA THR A 219 3.05 -14.32 -5.12
C THR A 219 3.82 -14.61 -6.40
N VAL A 220 4.95 -13.93 -6.57
CA VAL A 220 5.92 -14.11 -7.65
C VAL A 220 7.33 -14.15 -7.08
N GLN A 221 8.23 -14.86 -7.76
CA GLN A 221 9.66 -14.83 -7.40
C GLN A 221 10.35 -13.75 -8.21
N LEU A 222 10.96 -12.78 -7.53
CA LEU A 222 11.75 -11.73 -8.14
C LEU A 222 13.22 -12.11 -8.06
N ARG A 223 13.93 -12.02 -9.19
CA ARG A 223 15.34 -12.40 -9.28
C ARG A 223 16.09 -11.49 -10.24
N ASP A 224 17.22 -10.98 -9.78
CA ASP A 224 18.22 -10.31 -10.59
C ASP A 224 19.58 -10.62 -9.98
N GLY A 225 20.57 -10.97 -10.80
CA GLY A 225 21.89 -11.43 -10.34
C GLY A 225 21.85 -12.45 -9.18
N ASP A 226 22.44 -12.10 -8.05
CA ASP A 226 22.48 -12.90 -6.81
C ASP A 226 21.31 -12.57 -5.84
N ALA A 227 20.53 -11.52 -6.11
CA ALA A 227 19.38 -11.12 -5.32
C ALA A 227 18.13 -11.95 -5.67
N GLU A 228 17.45 -12.46 -4.64
CA GLU A 228 16.19 -13.22 -4.78
C GLU A 228 15.23 -12.89 -3.64
N VAL A 229 14.02 -12.44 -3.96
CA VAL A 229 12.95 -12.17 -2.99
C VAL A 229 11.58 -12.63 -3.52
N THR A 230 10.60 -12.81 -2.62
CA THR A 230 9.22 -13.13 -3.02
C THR A 230 8.35 -11.88 -3.03
N GLY A 231 7.89 -11.45 -4.20
CA GLY A 231 6.89 -10.39 -4.34
C GLY A 231 5.48 -10.90 -4.04
N PHE A 232 4.61 -10.05 -3.49
CA PHE A 232 3.22 -10.40 -3.19
C PHE A 232 2.23 -9.26 -3.47
N ASP A 233 0.97 -9.62 -3.71
CA ASP A 233 -0.17 -8.71 -3.85
C ASP A 233 -1.41 -9.21 -3.09
N LEU A 234 -1.97 -8.31 -2.27
CA LEU A 234 -3.21 -8.47 -1.52
C LEU A 234 -4.25 -7.44 -2.01
N PRO A 235 -5.06 -7.74 -3.03
CA PRO A 235 -5.99 -6.75 -3.59
C PRO A 235 -7.14 -6.31 -2.66
N GLN A 236 -7.53 -7.09 -1.65
CA GLN A 236 -8.59 -6.69 -0.70
C GLN A 236 -8.06 -5.78 0.41
N VAL A 237 -6.76 -5.85 0.67
CA VAL A 237 -6.03 -5.03 1.64
C VAL A 237 -4.92 -4.38 0.83
N PRO A 238 -5.21 -3.31 0.06
CA PRO A 238 -4.51 -2.89 -1.16
C PRO A 238 -3.01 -2.65 -0.95
N MET A 239 -2.29 -3.75 -0.85
CA MET A 239 -0.91 -3.82 -0.41
C MET A 239 -0.16 -4.74 -1.36
N ILE A 240 0.89 -4.16 -1.92
CA ILE A 240 1.92 -4.86 -2.66
C ILE A 240 3.19 -4.79 -1.83
N GLY A 241 3.96 -5.86 -1.83
CA GLY A 241 5.17 -5.91 -1.05
C GLY A 241 6.10 -7.04 -1.44
N ILE A 242 7.08 -7.24 -0.58
CA ILE A 242 8.04 -8.34 -0.67
C ILE A 242 8.18 -9.07 0.66
N VAL A 243 8.56 -10.33 0.56
CA VAL A 243 9.09 -11.14 1.63
C VAL A 243 10.53 -11.49 1.30
N ASP A 244 11.42 -11.20 2.25
CA ASP A 244 12.84 -11.53 2.19
C ASP A 244 13.26 -12.24 3.47
N GLY A 245 13.40 -13.56 3.36
CA GLY A 245 13.67 -14.45 4.49
C GLY A 245 12.63 -14.34 5.60
N GLU A 246 13.01 -13.66 6.68
CA GLU A 246 12.18 -13.44 7.88
C GLU A 246 11.50 -12.06 7.88
N THR A 247 11.69 -11.25 6.83
CA THR A 247 11.17 -9.88 6.77
C THR A 247 10.03 -9.73 5.79
N LEU A 248 9.05 -8.90 6.14
CA LEU A 248 7.88 -8.54 5.35
C LEU A 248 7.85 -7.02 5.16
N GLY A 249 7.76 -6.59 3.90
CA GLY A 249 7.82 -5.17 3.57
C GLY A 249 6.81 -4.73 2.53
N GLY A 250 6.08 -3.65 2.80
CA GLY A 250 5.33 -2.95 1.76
C GLY A 250 6.25 -2.28 0.73
N VAL A 251 5.82 -2.28 -0.52
CA VAL A 251 6.42 -1.52 -1.63
C VAL A 251 5.38 -0.49 -2.06
N GLY A 252 5.63 0.77 -1.72
CA GLY A 252 4.77 1.89 -2.09
C GLY A 252 4.98 2.33 -3.55
N GLN A 253 4.60 3.57 -3.86
CA GLN A 253 4.91 4.17 -5.17
C GLN A 253 6.41 4.40 -5.34
N SER A 254 7.13 4.67 -4.24
CA SER A 254 8.59 4.76 -4.25
C SER A 254 9.23 3.37 -4.17
N ALA A 255 10.36 3.22 -4.87
CA ALA A 255 11.17 2.01 -4.77
C ALA A 255 11.65 1.76 -3.32
N ARG A 256 11.52 0.52 -2.86
CA ARG A 256 12.03 0.06 -1.58
C ARG A 256 13.48 -0.36 -1.75
N ARG A 257 14.36 0.11 -0.87
CA ARG A 257 15.79 -0.24 -0.84
C ARG A 257 16.08 -1.13 0.36
N ALA A 258 16.71 -2.26 0.11
CA ALA A 258 17.37 -3.09 1.12
C ALA A 258 18.88 -2.88 1.04
N GLU A 259 19.69 -3.56 1.86
CA GLU A 259 21.16 -3.37 1.90
C GLU A 259 21.86 -3.75 0.58
N ASP A 260 21.29 -4.69 -0.17
CA ASP A 260 21.89 -5.36 -1.32
C ASP A 260 20.96 -5.44 -2.54
N TYR A 261 19.77 -4.86 -2.49
CA TYR A 261 18.87 -4.79 -3.64
C TYR A 261 17.88 -3.62 -3.57
N THR A 262 17.22 -3.36 -4.70
CA THR A 262 16.07 -2.45 -4.78
C THR A 262 14.89 -3.16 -5.41
N VAL A 263 13.69 -2.96 -4.85
CA VAL A 263 12.42 -3.42 -5.44
C VAL A 263 11.55 -2.23 -5.77
N ALA A 264 10.94 -2.24 -6.95
CA ALA A 264 10.07 -1.19 -7.40
C ALA A 264 8.75 -1.74 -7.92
N ARG A 265 7.67 -0.99 -7.64
CA ARG A 265 6.35 -1.17 -8.23
C ARG A 265 6.26 -0.38 -9.54
N VAL A 266 5.89 -1.04 -10.62
CA VAL A 266 5.75 -0.42 -11.94
C VAL A 266 4.36 -0.69 -12.53
N PRO A 267 3.89 0.13 -13.50
CA PRO A 267 2.61 -0.09 -14.15
C PRO A 267 2.53 -1.46 -14.84
N SER A 268 1.32 -2.02 -14.96
CA SER A 268 1.08 -3.36 -15.54
C SER A 268 1.49 -3.51 -17.02
N GLU A 269 1.65 -2.40 -17.73
CA GLU A 269 2.16 -2.36 -19.10
C GLU A 269 3.68 -2.39 -19.20
N ALA A 270 4.40 -2.20 -18.09
CA ALA A 270 5.84 -2.33 -18.05
C ALA A 270 6.23 -3.78 -18.35
N VAL A 271 7.13 -3.97 -19.32
CA VAL A 271 7.74 -5.27 -19.62
C VAL A 271 9.18 -5.31 -19.10
N PHE A 272 9.80 -4.14 -19.04
CA PHE A 272 11.14 -3.94 -18.54
C PHE A 272 11.16 -2.75 -17.59
N ALA A 273 12.07 -2.79 -16.65
CA ALA A 273 12.44 -1.64 -15.85
C ALA A 273 13.97 -1.57 -15.72
N ARG A 274 14.49 -0.39 -15.38
CA ARG A 274 15.90 -0.18 -15.13
C ARG A 274 16.08 0.88 -14.06
N GLN A 275 17.13 0.75 -13.28
CA GLN A 275 17.54 1.82 -12.38
C GLN A 275 18.19 2.97 -13.14
N VAL A 276 17.97 4.19 -12.66
CA VAL A 276 18.63 5.38 -13.19
C VAL A 276 19.26 6.21 -12.07
N ARG A 277 20.46 6.71 -12.36
CA ARG A 277 21.17 7.64 -11.48
C ARG A 277 20.86 9.04 -11.96
N MET A 278 20.23 9.82 -11.11
CA MET A 278 19.99 11.24 -11.36
C MET A 278 21.22 12.05 -10.92
N GLY A 279 21.63 13.02 -11.73
CA GLY A 279 22.65 13.99 -11.34
C GLY A 279 22.17 14.88 -10.20
N GLN A 280 23.10 15.38 -9.38
CA GLN A 280 22.77 16.40 -8.39
C GLN A 280 22.28 17.68 -9.06
N THR A 281 21.08 18.10 -8.67
CA THR A 281 20.46 19.31 -9.20
C THR A 281 21.05 20.54 -8.49
N GLN A 282 21.57 21.51 -9.24
CA GLN A 282 21.65 22.88 -8.73
C GLN A 282 20.22 23.44 -8.64
N VAL A 283 19.89 24.15 -7.57
CA VAL A 283 18.55 24.73 -7.33
C VAL A 283 18.04 25.40 -8.62
N GLY A 284 16.94 24.88 -9.19
CA GLY A 284 16.29 25.41 -10.38
C GLY A 284 16.62 24.73 -11.72
N GLN A 285 17.32 23.60 -11.74
CA GLN A 285 17.50 22.78 -12.96
C GLN A 285 16.65 21.51 -12.93
N GLU A 286 16.33 20.95 -14.10
CA GLU A 286 15.72 19.62 -14.20
C GLU A 286 16.74 18.55 -13.80
N ARG A 287 16.29 17.49 -13.13
CA ARG A 287 17.13 16.33 -12.81
C ARG A 287 17.50 15.62 -14.11
N GLU A 288 18.78 15.61 -14.48
CA GLU A 288 19.27 14.87 -15.64
C GLU A 288 19.67 13.44 -15.24
N VAL A 289 19.33 12.46 -16.08
CA VAL A 289 19.81 11.08 -15.93
C VAL A 289 21.29 11.04 -16.33
N VAL A 290 22.17 10.75 -15.38
CA VAL A 290 23.62 10.69 -15.61
C VAL A 290 24.14 9.27 -15.81
N ASP A 291 23.37 8.25 -15.42
CA ASP A 291 23.70 6.85 -15.64
C ASP A 291 22.43 5.99 -15.69
N VAL A 292 22.50 4.88 -16.42
CA VAL A 292 21.39 3.93 -16.56
C VAL A 292 21.88 2.51 -16.36
N GLY A 293 21.21 1.78 -15.48
CA GLY A 293 21.42 0.36 -15.27
C GLY A 293 20.91 -0.48 -16.45
N PRO A 294 21.19 -1.80 -16.43
CA PRO A 294 20.62 -2.73 -17.41
C PRO A 294 19.09 -2.78 -17.30
N ALA A 295 18.45 -3.13 -18.41
CA ALA A 295 17.02 -3.42 -18.43
C ALA A 295 16.77 -4.81 -17.83
N VAL A 296 15.94 -4.87 -16.80
CA VAL A 296 15.49 -6.08 -16.11
C VAL A 296 14.02 -6.32 -16.43
N PRO A 297 13.60 -7.57 -16.72
CA PRO A 297 12.19 -7.88 -16.93
C PRO A 297 11.38 -7.68 -15.64
N THR A 298 10.12 -7.29 -15.80
CA THR A 298 9.16 -7.17 -14.69
C THR A 298 8.44 -8.50 -14.45
N GLU A 299 7.92 -8.69 -13.24
CA GLU A 299 7.08 -9.81 -12.85
C GLU A 299 5.66 -9.35 -12.53
N GLU A 300 4.68 -10.08 -13.05
CA GLU A 300 3.27 -9.69 -13.10
C GLU A 300 2.53 -10.07 -11.81
N LEU A 301 1.90 -9.09 -11.16
CA LEU A 301 0.93 -9.31 -10.09
C LEU A 301 -0.44 -8.69 -10.47
N PRO A 302 -1.55 -9.09 -9.84
CA PRO A 302 -2.89 -8.64 -10.22
C PRO A 302 -3.09 -7.12 -10.24
N SER A 303 -2.45 -6.39 -9.31
CA SER A 303 -2.70 -4.95 -9.10
C SER A 303 -1.58 -4.03 -9.57
N ALA A 304 -0.38 -4.56 -9.82
CA ALA A 304 0.76 -3.88 -10.47
C ALA A 304 1.87 -4.89 -10.77
N ASP A 305 2.89 -4.47 -11.49
CA ASP A 305 4.08 -5.29 -11.72
C ASP A 305 5.18 -4.93 -10.71
N LEU A 306 6.04 -5.91 -10.40
CA LEU A 306 7.22 -5.71 -9.55
C LEU A 306 8.50 -5.99 -10.34
N VAL A 307 9.57 -5.32 -9.93
CA VAL A 307 10.93 -5.58 -10.43
C VAL A 307 11.92 -5.54 -9.26
N LEU A 308 12.91 -6.42 -9.31
CA LEU A 308 14.06 -6.47 -8.40
C LEU A 308 15.31 -6.08 -9.19
N PHE A 309 16.19 -5.32 -8.55
CA PHE A 309 17.51 -4.96 -9.08
C PHE A 309 18.59 -5.40 -8.09
N ASP A 310 19.53 -6.21 -8.56
CA ASP A 310 20.72 -6.60 -7.81
C ASP A 310 21.67 -5.40 -7.69
N TRP A 311 22.06 -5.05 -6.47
CA TRP A 311 22.64 -3.74 -6.19
C TRP A 311 24.17 -3.78 -6.02
N GLU A 312 24.89 -2.96 -6.80
CA GLU A 312 26.27 -2.54 -6.50
C GLU A 312 26.39 -0.99 -6.48
N GLY A 313 26.01 -0.31 -5.39
CA GLY A 313 26.45 1.07 -5.05
C GLY A 313 25.40 2.21 -4.93
N ASP A 314 25.61 3.11 -3.96
CA ASP A 314 24.69 4.14 -3.40
C ASP A 314 24.06 5.20 -4.32
N ASP A 315 24.32 5.20 -5.63
CA ASP A 315 24.01 6.37 -6.45
C ASP A 315 22.68 6.30 -7.25
N TYR A 316 22.04 5.14 -7.39
CA TYR A 316 20.79 5.05 -8.16
C TYR A 316 19.62 5.64 -7.35
N SER A 317 18.93 6.62 -7.94
CA SER A 317 17.93 7.46 -7.24
C SER A 317 16.50 7.16 -7.68
N ASP A 318 16.31 6.55 -8.85
CA ASP A 318 15.00 6.42 -9.48
C ASP A 318 14.93 5.16 -10.37
N VAL A 319 13.73 4.81 -10.83
CA VAL A 319 13.46 3.69 -11.74
C VAL A 319 12.79 4.22 -13.00
N GLN A 320 13.15 3.68 -14.15
CA GLN A 320 12.41 3.84 -15.39
C GLN A 320 11.80 2.52 -15.82
N TRP A 321 10.65 2.60 -16.47
CA TRP A 321 9.96 1.44 -17.03
C TRP A 321 9.78 1.59 -18.54
N SER A 322 9.57 0.46 -19.23
CA SER A 322 9.37 0.41 -20.68
C SER A 322 8.51 -0.79 -21.08
N ALA A 323 7.60 -0.58 -22.03
CA ALA A 323 6.83 -1.67 -22.65
C ALA A 323 7.59 -2.39 -23.78
N ASP A 324 8.63 -1.76 -24.34
CA ASP A 324 9.31 -2.19 -25.57
C ASP A 324 10.85 -2.21 -25.50
N ALA A 325 11.42 -1.84 -24.35
CA ALA A 325 12.84 -1.58 -24.10
C ALA A 325 13.47 -0.44 -24.94
N ILE A 326 12.65 0.35 -25.64
CA ILE A 326 13.09 1.46 -26.50
C ILE A 326 12.63 2.80 -25.91
N THR A 327 11.36 2.89 -25.54
CA THR A 327 10.71 4.06 -24.94
C THR A 327 10.68 3.89 -23.43
N TRP A 328 11.27 4.83 -22.71
CA TRP A 328 11.44 4.74 -21.26
C TRP A 328 10.69 5.88 -20.57
N HIS A 329 9.95 5.51 -19.53
CA HIS A 329 9.12 6.38 -18.71
C HIS A 329 9.70 6.39 -17.30
N ALA A 330 9.76 7.55 -16.63
CA ALA A 330 10.17 7.57 -15.23
C ALA A 330 9.03 7.06 -14.35
N GLN A 331 9.36 6.23 -13.35
CA GLN A 331 8.41 5.69 -12.38
C GLN A 331 7.62 6.81 -11.69
N ASN A 332 8.29 7.94 -11.42
CA ASN A 332 7.70 9.13 -10.79
C ASN A 332 7.02 10.11 -11.78
N GLN A 333 6.99 9.84 -13.09
CA GLN A 333 6.42 10.78 -14.08
C GLN A 333 5.06 10.37 -14.65
N ASP A 334 4.61 9.13 -14.46
CA ASP A 334 3.24 8.74 -14.82
C ASP A 334 2.23 8.97 -13.69
N ASP A 335 2.72 9.33 -12.51
CA ASP A 335 1.96 10.10 -11.53
C ASP A 335 2.20 11.60 -11.81
N ALA A 336 1.35 12.19 -12.64
CA ALA A 336 1.19 13.65 -12.71
C ALA A 336 0.56 14.24 -11.42
N ALA A 337 0.76 13.59 -10.28
CA ALA A 337 0.40 14.03 -8.95
C ALA A 337 1.49 13.51 -8.00
N GLU A 338 2.05 14.36 -7.15
CA GLU A 338 3.12 14.01 -6.19
C GLU A 338 4.55 13.97 -6.75
N THR A 339 4.92 14.98 -7.53
CA THR A 339 6.22 15.62 -7.26
C THR A 339 5.94 16.89 -6.46
N THR A 340 6.48 16.99 -5.25
CA THR A 340 6.67 18.26 -4.53
C THR A 340 7.72 19.13 -5.25
N VAL A 341 7.47 19.43 -6.52
CA VAL A 341 7.74 20.76 -7.05
C VAL A 341 6.54 21.55 -6.55
N GLN A 342 6.71 22.67 -5.85
CA GLN A 342 5.58 23.60 -5.73
C GLN A 342 5.09 23.86 -7.16
N PRO A 343 3.91 23.38 -7.57
CA PRO A 343 3.44 23.63 -8.91
C PRO A 343 3.40 25.15 -9.03
N GLY A 344 3.95 25.68 -10.13
CA GLY A 344 3.61 27.05 -10.48
C GLY A 344 2.09 27.21 -10.52
N PRO A 345 1.57 28.44 -10.42
CA PRO A 345 0.14 28.68 -10.44
C PRO A 345 -0.55 27.93 -11.58
N VAL A 346 -1.64 27.21 -11.28
CA VAL A 346 -2.44 26.50 -12.27
C VAL A 346 -3.34 27.50 -13.00
N ASP A 347 -3.12 27.64 -14.31
CA ASP A 347 -3.84 28.57 -15.17
C ASP A 347 -5.30 28.11 -15.47
N PRO A 348 -6.17 29.02 -15.96
CA PRO A 348 -7.54 28.68 -16.33
C PRO A 348 -7.59 27.58 -17.39
N GLY A 349 -8.47 26.60 -17.17
CA GLY A 349 -8.56 25.35 -17.95
C GLY A 349 -7.74 24.20 -17.38
N GLY A 350 -6.84 24.47 -16.43
CA GLY A 350 -6.15 23.44 -15.65
C GLY A 350 -7.07 22.76 -14.64
N MET A 351 -6.63 21.61 -14.12
CA MET A 351 -7.32 20.84 -13.09
C MET A 351 -6.52 20.87 -11.79
N VAL A 352 -7.22 20.96 -10.66
CA VAL A 352 -6.63 20.85 -9.32
C VAL A 352 -7.40 19.82 -8.50
N ARG A 353 -6.70 19.11 -7.62
CA ARG A 353 -7.30 18.17 -6.67
C ARG A 353 -7.32 18.79 -5.28
N LEU A 354 -8.46 18.77 -4.61
CA LEU A 354 -8.65 19.24 -3.23
C LEU A 354 -9.60 18.26 -2.53
N LEU A 355 -9.15 17.65 -1.43
CA LEU A 355 -9.86 16.64 -0.64
C LEU A 355 -10.47 15.55 -1.51
N ASP A 356 -9.61 14.93 -2.32
CA ASP A 356 -9.97 13.85 -3.25
C ASP A 356 -10.99 14.20 -4.34
N GLU A 357 -11.46 15.45 -4.42
CA GLU A 357 -12.28 15.95 -5.53
C GLU A 357 -11.42 16.71 -6.56
N THR A 358 -11.74 16.54 -7.83
CA THR A 358 -11.10 17.27 -8.94
C THR A 358 -11.94 18.47 -9.34
N TYR A 359 -11.31 19.64 -9.46
CA TYR A 359 -11.91 20.90 -9.85
C TYR A 359 -11.23 21.45 -11.10
N VAL A 360 -12.02 22.10 -11.95
CA VAL A 360 -11.50 22.86 -13.10
C VAL A 360 -11.31 24.31 -12.69
N VAL A 361 -10.13 24.86 -12.94
CA VAL A 361 -9.84 26.29 -12.76
C VAL A 361 -10.53 27.05 -13.89
N ALA A 362 -11.44 27.96 -13.53
CA ALA A 362 -12.13 28.85 -14.46
C ALA A 362 -11.89 30.32 -14.06
N LEU A 363 -12.46 31.24 -14.84
CA LEU A 363 -12.44 32.66 -14.53
C LEU A 363 -13.86 33.13 -14.21
N ASP A 364 -13.98 33.91 -13.15
CA ASP A 364 -15.22 34.61 -12.82
C ASP A 364 -15.41 35.87 -13.70
N GLN A 365 -16.48 36.63 -13.44
CA GLN A 365 -16.81 37.84 -14.19
C GLN A 365 -15.81 39.00 -14.03
N HIS A 366 -14.85 38.87 -13.11
CA HIS A 366 -13.81 39.85 -12.78
C HIS A 366 -12.41 39.35 -13.13
N ASP A 367 -12.30 38.28 -13.93
CA ASP A 367 -11.05 37.64 -14.34
C ASP A 367 -10.21 37.09 -13.16
N TRP A 368 -10.84 36.83 -12.01
CA TRP A 368 -10.22 36.09 -10.91
C TRP A 368 -10.43 34.58 -11.08
N PRO A 369 -9.51 33.75 -10.58
CA PRO A 369 -9.70 32.30 -10.56
C PRO A 369 -10.91 31.87 -9.73
N GLU A 370 -11.71 30.97 -10.27
CA GLU A 370 -12.76 30.24 -9.56
C GLU A 370 -12.59 28.73 -9.76
N LEU A 371 -13.05 27.94 -8.79
CA LEU A 371 -13.05 26.48 -8.88
C LEU A 371 -14.44 25.97 -9.23
N ARG A 372 -14.53 25.16 -10.28
CA ARG A 372 -15.77 24.51 -10.70
C ARG A 372 -15.69 23.00 -10.55
N LYS A 373 -16.80 22.40 -10.12
CA LYS A 373 -16.99 20.94 -10.19
C LYS A 373 -17.20 20.51 -11.64
N GLU A 374 -17.11 19.20 -11.90
CA GLU A 374 -17.32 18.61 -13.22
C GLU A 374 -18.69 18.94 -13.82
N ASP A 375 -19.72 19.08 -12.97
CA ASP A 375 -21.08 19.46 -13.39
C ASP A 375 -21.22 20.95 -13.75
N GLY A 376 -20.15 21.74 -13.65
CA GLY A 376 -20.09 23.17 -13.95
C GLY A 376 -20.56 24.08 -12.82
N SER A 377 -20.95 23.53 -11.66
CA SER A 377 -21.26 24.32 -10.47
C SER A 377 -20.00 24.95 -9.88
N VAL A 378 -20.15 26.16 -9.34
CA VAL A 378 -19.04 26.88 -8.68
C VAL A 378 -18.89 26.36 -7.26
N PHE A 379 -17.71 25.85 -6.96
CA PHE A 379 -17.31 25.44 -5.61
C PHE A 379 -16.74 26.62 -4.82
N LEU A 380 -15.84 27.38 -5.44
CA LEU A 380 -15.24 28.58 -4.84
C LEU A 380 -15.14 29.70 -5.87
N SER A 381 -15.65 30.87 -5.50
CA SER A 381 -15.35 32.15 -6.16
C SER A 381 -14.75 33.09 -5.13
N VAL A 382 -13.69 33.80 -5.51
CA VAL A 382 -13.04 34.81 -4.65
C VAL A 382 -13.52 36.24 -4.95
N SER A 383 -14.49 36.41 -5.85
CA SER A 383 -15.12 37.70 -6.12
C SER A 383 -16.64 37.65 -6.06
N ASP A 384 -17.24 38.80 -5.75
CA ASP A 384 -18.68 39.04 -5.80
C ASP A 384 -19.01 40.17 -6.79
N GLU A 385 -20.28 40.63 -6.84
CA GLU A 385 -20.73 41.72 -7.71
C GLU A 385 -19.96 43.06 -7.53
N LYS A 386 -19.21 43.21 -6.43
CA LYS A 386 -18.44 44.41 -6.09
C LYS A 386 -16.92 44.23 -6.33
N GLY A 387 -16.47 43.05 -6.76
CA GLY A 387 -15.07 42.72 -6.99
C GLY A 387 -14.53 41.69 -6.00
N VAL A 388 -13.21 41.66 -5.81
CA VAL A 388 -12.55 40.63 -5.00
C VAL A 388 -12.94 40.72 -3.51
N ILE A 389 -13.22 39.57 -2.92
CA ILE A 389 -13.47 39.40 -1.48
C ILE A 389 -12.09 39.50 -0.80
N ALA A 390 -11.87 40.56 -0.03
CA ALA A 390 -10.55 40.96 0.44
C ALA A 390 -9.80 39.90 1.29
N ASP A 391 -8.47 39.90 1.15
CA ASP A 391 -7.38 39.26 1.91
C ASP A 391 -7.41 37.72 2.13
N GLY A 392 -8.51 37.04 1.77
CA GLY A 392 -8.65 35.60 1.92
C GLY A 392 -9.82 35.19 2.81
N GLY A 393 -10.02 33.88 2.95
CA GLY A 393 -11.15 33.34 3.69
C GLY A 393 -11.12 31.82 3.82
N ALA A 394 -12.23 31.25 4.28
CA ALA A 394 -12.41 29.81 4.37
C ALA A 394 -13.80 29.41 3.87
N VAL A 395 -13.87 28.37 3.05
CA VAL A 395 -15.11 27.69 2.68
C VAL A 395 -15.23 26.44 3.53
N MET A 396 -16.36 26.29 4.20
CA MET A 396 -16.67 25.14 5.04
C MET A 396 -17.83 24.38 4.40
N TRP A 397 -17.70 23.06 4.31
CA TRP A 397 -18.80 22.19 3.92
C TRP A 397 -18.80 20.90 4.74
N ARG A 398 -19.82 20.08 4.51
CA ARG A 398 -19.99 18.77 5.13
C ARG A 398 -20.30 17.77 4.04
N GLU A 399 -19.77 16.57 4.19
CA GLU A 399 -20.14 15.43 3.36
C GLU A 399 -21.58 14.99 3.66
N ASP A 400 -22.01 15.17 4.91
CA ASP A 400 -23.34 14.82 5.39
C ASP A 400 -24.09 16.00 6.01
N TRP A 401 -25.42 16.00 5.86
CA TRP A 401 -26.29 17.10 6.31
C TRP A 401 -26.49 17.17 7.84
N TRP A 402 -25.92 16.24 8.61
CA TRP A 402 -26.13 16.17 10.05
C TRP A 402 -25.36 17.27 10.81
N PRO A 403 -25.90 17.81 11.92
CA PRO A 403 -25.25 18.84 12.73
C PRO A 403 -23.86 18.47 13.27
N TRP A 404 -23.61 17.18 13.47
CA TRP A 404 -22.42 16.59 14.06
C TRP A 404 -21.48 15.96 13.03
N SER A 405 -21.77 16.07 11.74
CA SER A 405 -20.87 15.55 10.71
C SER A 405 -19.54 16.31 10.71
N PRO A 406 -18.42 15.61 10.44
CA PRO A 406 -17.10 16.23 10.30
C PRO A 406 -17.14 17.39 9.28
N ARG A 407 -16.37 18.45 9.55
CA ARG A 407 -16.35 19.68 8.73
C ARG A 407 -15.02 19.80 8.01
N ASN A 408 -15.08 19.76 6.69
CA ASN A 408 -13.96 20.08 5.82
C ASN A 408 -13.86 21.60 5.67
N TYR A 409 -12.64 22.12 5.64
CA TYR A 409 -12.36 23.53 5.38
C TYR A 409 -11.39 23.66 4.21
N VAL A 410 -11.64 24.62 3.32
CA VAL A 410 -10.65 25.09 2.35
C VAL A 410 -10.36 26.54 2.66
N TYR A 411 -9.13 26.81 3.08
CA TYR A 411 -8.61 28.16 3.28
C TYR A 411 -8.08 28.68 1.95
N PHE A 412 -8.29 29.97 1.71
CA PHE A 412 -7.75 30.64 0.53
C PHE A 412 -7.17 32.01 0.87
N ALA A 413 -6.09 32.39 0.17
CA ALA A 413 -5.49 33.71 0.23
C ALA A 413 -5.40 34.29 -1.19
N VAL A 414 -5.70 35.58 -1.31
CA VAL A 414 -5.76 36.29 -2.59
C VAL A 414 -4.50 37.14 -2.73
N GLY A 415 -3.79 36.98 -3.86
CA GLY A 415 -2.58 37.75 -4.16
C GLY A 415 -1.31 37.27 -3.43
N GLU A 416 -1.40 36.16 -2.69
CA GLU A 416 -0.28 35.55 -1.98
C GLU A 416 -0.01 34.14 -2.54
N GLU A 417 1.27 33.78 -2.70
CA GLU A 417 1.72 32.44 -3.12
C GLU A 417 1.78 31.44 -1.94
N ARG A 418 1.45 31.89 -0.73
CA ARG A 418 1.45 31.08 0.48
C ARG A 418 0.24 31.44 1.31
N LEU A 419 -0.35 30.43 1.94
CA LEU A 419 -1.39 30.66 2.94
C LEU A 419 -0.79 31.19 4.24
N PRO A 420 -1.46 32.12 4.92
CA PRO A 420 -1.15 32.42 6.30
C PRO A 420 -1.36 31.16 7.17
N PRO A 421 -0.67 31.03 8.31
CA PRO A 421 -0.87 29.92 9.23
C PRO A 421 -2.35 29.78 9.59
N VAL A 422 -2.88 28.57 9.44
CA VAL A 422 -4.27 28.28 9.83
C VAL A 422 -4.40 28.40 11.35
N ALA A 423 -5.50 28.98 11.82
CA ALA A 423 -5.81 29.01 13.25
C ALA A 423 -5.82 27.58 13.82
N ASP A 424 -5.41 27.42 15.08
CA ASP A 424 -5.36 26.13 15.79
C ASP A 424 -4.31 25.12 15.30
N GLY A 425 -3.37 25.54 14.44
CA GLY A 425 -2.21 24.73 14.05
C GLY A 425 -2.57 23.48 13.25
N ALA A 426 -3.72 23.48 12.57
CA ALA A 426 -4.11 22.39 11.69
C ALA A 426 -3.16 22.31 10.49
N GLU A 427 -2.78 21.08 10.12
CA GLU A 427 -1.97 20.82 8.94
C GLU A 427 -2.82 20.97 7.68
N LEU A 428 -2.29 21.72 6.71
CA LEU A 428 -2.91 21.90 5.41
C LEU A 428 -2.58 20.70 4.53
N GLN A 429 -3.60 20.09 3.95
CA GLN A 429 -3.52 19.14 2.85
C GLN A 429 -3.83 19.86 1.52
N ASP A 430 -3.40 19.25 0.41
CA ASP A 430 -3.72 19.70 -0.94
C ASP A 430 -3.50 21.22 -1.18
N VAL A 431 -2.30 21.71 -0.88
CA VAL A 431 -2.00 23.13 -1.10
C VAL A 431 -1.78 23.40 -2.58
N VAL A 432 -2.65 24.20 -3.19
CA VAL A 432 -2.58 24.54 -4.62
C VAL A 432 -2.63 26.05 -4.83
N THR A 433 -1.88 26.55 -5.81
CA THR A 433 -2.00 27.95 -6.26
C THR A 433 -2.61 27.95 -7.65
N VAL A 434 -3.62 28.80 -7.87
CA VAL A 434 -4.28 29.00 -9.17
C VAL A 434 -4.07 30.43 -9.64
N SER A 435 -3.89 30.63 -10.95
CA SER A 435 -3.64 31.93 -11.58
C SER A 435 -4.79 32.36 -12.47
N GLY A 436 -5.00 33.67 -12.53
CA GLY A 436 -5.89 34.33 -13.47
C GLY A 436 -5.35 35.71 -13.86
N PRO A 437 -5.92 36.36 -14.89
CA PRO A 437 -5.46 37.67 -15.32
C PRO A 437 -5.49 38.74 -14.22
N ALA A 438 -6.41 38.63 -13.26
CA ALA A 438 -6.54 39.57 -12.15
C ALA A 438 -5.56 39.30 -10.99
N GLY A 439 -5.00 38.09 -10.88
CA GLY A 439 -4.07 37.72 -9.81
C GLY A 439 -4.03 36.22 -9.52
N VAL A 440 -3.41 35.85 -8.40
CA VAL A 440 -3.28 34.46 -7.94
C VAL A 440 -4.12 34.22 -6.69
N VAL A 441 -4.57 32.97 -6.52
CA VAL A 441 -5.25 32.50 -5.31
C VAL A 441 -4.55 31.24 -4.83
N THR A 442 -4.06 31.23 -3.60
CA THR A 442 -3.52 30.02 -2.96
C THR A 442 -4.58 29.41 -2.07
N LEU A 443 -4.73 28.10 -2.15
CA LEU A 443 -5.75 27.28 -1.54
C LEU A 443 -5.09 26.18 -0.73
N GLY A 444 -5.75 25.73 0.33
CA GLY A 444 -5.27 24.64 1.15
C GLY A 444 -6.41 24.07 1.95
N ALA A 445 -6.54 22.76 1.89
CA ALA A 445 -7.59 22.03 2.55
C ALA A 445 -7.16 21.66 3.97
N VAL A 446 -8.13 21.64 4.89
CA VAL A 446 -8.01 21.00 6.19
C VAL A 446 -9.11 19.96 6.23
N PRO A 447 -8.77 18.66 6.15
CA PRO A 447 -9.76 17.61 6.25
C PRO A 447 -10.43 17.70 7.62
N ALA A 448 -11.67 17.23 7.67
CA ALA A 448 -12.37 17.13 8.93
C ALA A 448 -11.62 16.19 9.87
N ARG A 449 -11.37 16.64 11.10
CA ARG A 449 -10.85 15.75 12.15
C ARG A 449 -12.00 14.83 12.57
N ASP A 450 -11.75 13.52 12.53
CA ASP A 450 -12.61 12.54 13.19
C ASP A 450 -12.59 12.86 14.69
N GLY A 451 -13.71 13.43 15.16
CA GLY A 451 -13.87 13.96 16.52
C GLY A 451 -14.37 12.95 17.52
#